data_AF-A0A1G1PP70-F1
#
_entry.id   AF-A0A1G1PP70-F1
#
_cell.length_a   1.000
_cell.length_b   1.000
_cell.length_c   1.000
_cell.angle_alpha   90.00
_cell.angle_beta   90.00
_cell.angle_gamma   90.00
#
_symmetry.space_group_name_H-M   'P 1'
#
loop_
_entity.id
_entity.type
_entity.pdbx_description
1 polymer ?
#
loop_
_entity_poly.entity_id
_entity_poly.type
_entity_poly.pdbx_seq_one_letter_code
_entity_poly.pdbx_strand_id
1 'polypeptide(L)'
;MSDNIWEWPLEKIDDYRWRLPKSAKAGMRVDGIIYADEKLLKDIRHDKALEQVANVAFLPGIVNASLAMPDIHWGYGFPIGGVAATDPDNGGVVSPGGVGFDINCGIRLVRTNFKYDEIKNKVQPLISSLFDLIPSGVGSKGEIRVNEREERQIMLKGSGWAVSKGYGVPEDLEATEENGAISGADPDAVSERAYERGKAQSGTLGSGNHFIEVQVIDTIYDAELAESFGLEENLVTVMIHSGSRGFGYQVCDDYLKTMMHCLQKYAINVPDRQLACAPVNSPEAKQYLAAMRAAANYAWNNRQCLMYLARKAFERTFNMSWQKMGMDLIYDVAHNIAKLEKYKINGKEKILCVHRKGATRAFPPGHPELAPKYQKTGQPVIIPGDMGRNSYLLVGTEKAAETFYSTCHGAGRVKSRTAATKAFNADKLVKELESKGIYVRASGRDTIVEEAPLAYKDVNDVVRVVHEAGISKKVCRMRPIGVLKG
;
A
#
# COMPACT_ATOMS: atom_id res chain seq x y z
N MET A 1 -8.35 -10.14 25.88
CA MET A 1 -8.35 -10.74 24.53
C MET A 1 -8.95 -12.12 24.73
N SER A 2 -9.88 -12.59 23.90
CA SER A 2 -10.34 -13.97 24.01
C SER A 2 -9.15 -14.90 23.75
N ASP A 3 -8.90 -15.86 24.63
CA ASP A 3 -7.83 -16.89 24.53
C ASP A 3 -8.04 -17.89 23.36
N ASN A 4 -8.82 -17.51 22.35
CA ASN A 4 -9.12 -18.35 21.21
C ASN A 4 -7.98 -18.27 20.20
N ILE A 5 -7.08 -19.25 20.26
CA ILE A 5 -6.08 -19.52 19.24
C ILE A 5 -6.77 -20.31 18.11
N TRP A 6 -6.68 -19.82 16.87
CA TRP A 6 -7.18 -20.52 15.69
C TRP A 6 -6.14 -21.55 15.24
N GLU A 7 -6.46 -22.83 15.43
CA GLU A 7 -5.60 -23.92 15.02
C GLU A 7 -5.82 -24.29 13.56
N TRP A 8 -4.85 -23.93 12.73
CA TRP A 8 -4.66 -24.48 11.38
C TRP A 8 -3.43 -25.40 11.35
N PRO A 9 -3.44 -26.49 10.56
CA PRO A 9 -2.31 -27.41 10.43
C PRO A 9 -1.20 -26.77 9.60
N LEU A 10 -0.36 -25.96 10.23
CA LEU A 10 0.77 -25.32 9.58
C LEU A 10 2.02 -26.18 9.72
N GLU A 11 2.70 -26.41 8.60
CA GLU A 11 3.94 -27.16 8.51
C GLU A 11 5.11 -26.19 8.32
N LYS A 12 6.11 -26.23 9.19
CA LYS A 12 7.29 -25.36 9.07
C LYS A 12 8.10 -25.76 7.83
N ILE A 13 8.34 -24.83 6.91
CA ILE A 13 9.25 -25.02 5.77
C ILE A 13 10.66 -24.65 6.20
N ASP A 14 10.80 -23.46 6.79
CA ASP A 14 12.02 -22.93 7.39
C ASP A 14 11.66 -21.91 8.49
N ASP A 15 12.62 -21.14 8.97
CA ASP A 15 12.43 -20.18 10.07
C ASP A 15 11.50 -19.01 9.75
N TYR A 16 11.21 -18.76 8.47
CA TYR A 16 10.43 -17.62 8.02
C TYR A 16 9.24 -18.00 7.15
N ARG A 17 9.05 -19.29 6.85
CA ARG A 17 7.98 -19.78 5.97
C ARG A 17 7.25 -20.99 6.55
N TRP A 18 5.93 -20.93 6.47
CA TRP A 18 5.00 -21.96 6.94
C TRP A 18 4.04 -22.35 5.83
N ARG A 19 3.88 -23.65 5.60
CA ARG A 19 2.93 -24.20 4.63
C ARG A 19 1.60 -24.49 5.32
N LEU A 20 0.52 -23.98 4.75
CA LEU A 20 -0.83 -24.46 4.96
C LEU A 20 -1.15 -25.47 3.85
N PRO A 21 -1.13 -26.78 4.13
CA PRO A 21 -1.25 -27.79 3.09
C PRO A 21 -2.64 -27.70 2.45
N LYS A 22 -2.71 -27.95 1.13
CA LYS A 22 -3.95 -28.02 0.34
C LYS A 22 -4.98 -28.99 0.94
N SER A 23 -4.54 -30.00 1.67
CA SER A 23 -5.41 -30.94 2.37
C SER A 23 -6.11 -30.35 3.60
N ALA A 24 -5.68 -29.17 4.09
CA ALA A 24 -6.25 -28.52 5.28
C ALA A 24 -7.73 -28.15 5.11
N LYS A 25 -8.19 -27.91 3.88
CA LYS A 25 -9.59 -27.65 3.57
C LYS A 25 -9.95 -28.25 2.21
N ALA A 26 -10.92 -29.17 2.19
CA ALA A 26 -11.36 -29.82 0.96
C ALA A 26 -11.84 -28.77 -0.06
N GLY A 27 -11.24 -28.77 -1.25
CA GLY A 27 -11.54 -27.83 -2.35
C GLY A 27 -10.46 -26.76 -2.58
N MET A 28 -9.47 -26.63 -1.68
CA MET A 28 -8.25 -25.88 -2.01
C MET A 28 -7.61 -26.47 -3.27
N ARG A 29 -7.11 -25.60 -4.16
CA ARG A 29 -6.46 -25.97 -5.42
C ARG A 29 -4.94 -26.03 -5.29
N VAL A 30 -4.39 -25.20 -4.41
CA VAL A 30 -2.95 -25.03 -4.11
C VAL A 30 -2.74 -24.98 -2.59
N ASP A 31 -1.48 -25.08 -2.16
CA ASP A 31 -1.10 -24.82 -0.77
C ASP A 31 -1.20 -23.31 -0.46
N GLY A 32 -1.27 -22.96 0.82
CA GLY A 32 -1.01 -21.61 1.30
C GLY A 32 0.41 -21.48 1.85
N ILE A 33 1.09 -20.36 1.62
CA ILE A 33 2.41 -20.06 2.21
C ILE A 33 2.32 -18.79 3.04
N ILE A 34 2.71 -18.89 4.31
CA ILE A 34 2.71 -17.80 5.28
C ILE A 34 4.15 -17.44 5.59
N TYR A 35 4.52 -16.18 5.35
CA TYR A 35 5.80 -15.62 5.76
C TYR A 35 5.67 -15.09 7.18
N ALA A 36 6.34 -15.73 8.14
CA ALA A 36 6.34 -15.32 9.54
C ALA A 36 7.48 -16.02 10.29
N ASP A 37 8.08 -15.36 11.27
CA ASP A 37 8.85 -16.05 12.30
C ASP A 37 7.92 -16.62 13.39
N GLU A 38 8.46 -17.39 14.33
CA GLU A 38 7.67 -17.98 15.42
C GLU A 38 6.99 -16.94 16.31
N LYS A 39 7.55 -15.73 16.42
CA LYS A 39 6.96 -14.63 17.21
C LYS A 39 5.69 -14.12 16.53
N LEU A 40 5.78 -13.71 15.26
CA LEU A 40 4.66 -13.21 14.49
C LEU A 40 3.60 -14.29 14.26
N LEU A 41 4.00 -15.57 14.15
CA LEU A 41 3.04 -16.65 14.00
C LEU A 41 2.09 -16.76 15.20
N LYS A 42 2.56 -16.47 16.41
CA LYS A 42 1.69 -16.41 17.60
C LYS A 42 0.61 -15.35 17.42
N ASP A 43 0.98 -14.14 17.00
CA ASP A 43 0.01 -13.07 16.75
C ASP A 43 -0.98 -13.44 15.63
N ILE A 44 -0.49 -14.03 14.54
CA ILE A 44 -1.32 -14.45 13.39
C ILE A 44 -2.38 -15.48 13.80
N ARG A 45 -2.06 -16.40 14.71
CA ARG A 45 -3.01 -17.43 15.19
C ARG A 45 -4.13 -16.86 16.07
N HIS A 46 -4.02 -15.63 16.57
CA HIS A 46 -5.13 -14.99 17.30
C HIS A 46 -6.18 -14.37 16.36
N ASP A 47 -5.94 -14.41 15.05
CA ASP A 47 -6.83 -13.93 14.02
C ASP A 47 -7.31 -15.09 13.11
N LYS A 48 -8.47 -14.93 12.49
CA LYS A 48 -9.01 -15.84 11.48
C LYS A 48 -8.37 -15.67 10.10
N ALA A 49 -7.37 -14.81 9.95
CA ALA A 49 -6.78 -14.48 8.65
C ALA A 49 -6.24 -15.71 7.90
N LEU A 50 -5.78 -16.75 8.62
CA LEU A 50 -5.37 -18.04 8.02
C LEU A 50 -6.51 -18.77 7.30
N GLU A 51 -7.76 -18.60 7.75
CA GLU A 51 -8.93 -19.11 7.02
C GLU A 51 -9.06 -18.44 5.65
N GLN A 52 -8.76 -17.14 5.57
CA GLN A 52 -8.80 -16.41 4.29
C GLN A 52 -7.67 -16.87 3.36
N VAL A 53 -6.50 -17.23 3.88
CA VAL A 53 -5.43 -17.87 3.10
C VAL A 53 -5.93 -19.19 2.48
N ALA A 54 -6.59 -20.04 3.28
CA ALA A 54 -7.22 -21.27 2.78
C ALA A 54 -8.29 -20.98 1.73
N ASN A 55 -9.17 -19.99 1.98
CA ASN A 55 -10.27 -19.64 1.09
C ASN A 55 -9.77 -19.12 -0.26
N VAL A 56 -8.73 -18.28 -0.28
CA VAL A 56 -8.12 -17.77 -1.52
C VAL A 56 -7.57 -18.93 -2.38
N ALA A 57 -7.10 -20.01 -1.77
CA ALA A 57 -6.64 -21.19 -2.51
C ALA A 57 -7.75 -21.92 -3.31
N PHE A 58 -9.03 -21.55 -3.16
CA PHE A 58 -10.14 -22.10 -3.96
C PHE A 58 -10.31 -21.40 -5.32
N LEU A 59 -9.69 -20.24 -5.52
CA LEU A 59 -9.92 -19.42 -6.71
C LEU A 59 -9.53 -20.17 -7.99
N PRO A 60 -10.41 -20.21 -9.01
CA PRO A 60 -10.08 -20.82 -10.29
C PRO A 60 -8.82 -20.20 -10.90
N GLY A 61 -7.98 -21.05 -11.51
CA GLY A 61 -6.73 -20.64 -12.15
C GLY A 61 -5.64 -20.13 -11.20
N ILE A 62 -5.80 -20.19 -9.87
CA ILE A 62 -4.72 -19.80 -8.93
C ILE A 62 -3.44 -20.60 -9.19
N VAL A 63 -2.31 -19.90 -9.17
CA VAL A 63 -0.98 -20.43 -9.52
C VAL A 63 -0.11 -20.52 -8.26
N ASN A 64 0.60 -21.65 -8.14
CA ASN A 64 1.58 -21.99 -7.09
C ASN A 64 1.02 -22.04 -5.65
N ALA A 65 0.59 -20.91 -5.09
CA ALA A 65 0.11 -20.81 -3.71
C ALA A 65 -0.78 -19.59 -3.47
N SER A 66 -1.60 -19.64 -2.40
CA SER A 66 -2.12 -18.43 -1.77
C SER A 66 -1.10 -17.92 -0.74
N LEU A 67 -0.67 -16.67 -0.87
CA LEU A 67 0.45 -16.14 -0.10
C LEU A 67 -0.03 -15.16 0.97
N ALA A 68 0.63 -15.20 2.13
CA ALA A 68 0.43 -14.29 3.24
C ALA A 68 1.76 -13.70 3.70
N MET A 69 1.86 -12.39 3.68
CA MET A 69 2.99 -11.61 4.19
C MET A 69 2.94 -11.54 5.73
N PRO A 70 4.04 -11.17 6.42
CA PRO A 70 4.11 -11.25 7.88
C PRO A 70 3.16 -10.28 8.60
N ASP A 71 2.71 -9.24 7.91
CA ASP A 71 1.69 -8.28 8.33
C ASP A 71 0.25 -8.78 8.12
N ILE A 72 0.06 -10.07 7.81
CA ILE A 72 -1.26 -10.67 7.58
C ILE A 72 -2.26 -10.42 8.71
N HIS A 73 -3.47 -9.99 8.35
CA HIS A 73 -4.61 -9.90 9.24
C HIS A 73 -5.94 -9.95 8.46
N TRP A 74 -7.05 -10.09 9.18
CA TRP A 74 -8.38 -10.27 8.62
C TRP A 74 -8.78 -9.13 7.71
N GLY A 75 -9.20 -9.50 6.49
CA GLY A 75 -9.73 -8.58 5.49
C GLY A 75 -11.14 -8.96 5.05
N TYR A 76 -11.55 -8.41 3.90
CA TYR A 76 -12.77 -8.80 3.18
C TYR A 76 -12.44 -9.83 2.09
N GLY A 77 -12.85 -11.09 2.27
CA GLY A 77 -12.56 -12.22 1.37
C GLY A 77 -11.10 -12.66 1.39
N PHE A 78 -10.21 -11.81 0.90
CA PHE A 78 -8.75 -11.98 1.03
C PHE A 78 -8.26 -11.39 2.35
N PRO A 79 -7.21 -11.98 2.95
CA PRO A 79 -6.51 -11.33 4.04
C PRO A 79 -5.82 -10.06 3.53
N ILE A 80 -5.70 -9.06 4.41
CA ILE A 80 -4.73 -7.98 4.19
C ILE A 80 -3.35 -8.57 4.48
N GLY A 81 -2.32 -8.21 3.71
CA GLY A 81 -1.07 -8.98 3.63
C GLY A 81 -1.14 -10.12 2.61
N GLY A 82 -2.20 -10.20 1.79
CA GLY A 82 -2.44 -11.30 0.88
C GLY A 82 -1.91 -11.06 -0.53
N VAL A 83 -1.35 -12.11 -1.15
CA VAL A 83 -1.00 -12.14 -2.58
C VAL A 83 -1.55 -13.42 -3.23
N ALA A 84 -2.14 -13.29 -4.41
CA ALA A 84 -2.51 -14.44 -5.24
C ALA A 84 -2.42 -14.11 -6.71
N ALA A 85 -1.81 -15.00 -7.49
CA ALA A 85 -1.77 -14.91 -8.95
C ALA A 85 -2.74 -15.93 -9.55
N THR A 86 -3.57 -15.50 -10.51
CA THR A 86 -4.43 -16.41 -11.27
C THR A 86 -4.12 -16.34 -12.76
N ASP A 87 -4.12 -17.47 -13.44
CA ASP A 87 -3.81 -17.60 -14.86
C ASP A 87 -5.08 -17.44 -15.74
N PRO A 88 -5.28 -16.31 -16.45
CA PRO A 88 -6.46 -16.05 -17.28
C PRO A 88 -6.71 -17.13 -18.35
N ASP A 89 -5.67 -17.77 -18.87
CA ASP A 89 -5.78 -18.79 -19.91
C ASP A 89 -6.27 -20.12 -19.33
N ASN A 90 -6.19 -20.30 -18.01
CA ASN A 90 -6.68 -21.47 -17.29
C ASN A 90 -7.87 -21.12 -16.38
N GLY A 91 -8.73 -20.21 -16.84
CA GLY A 91 -9.94 -19.80 -16.14
C GLY A 91 -9.68 -18.94 -14.91
N GLY A 92 -8.51 -18.31 -14.82
CA GLY A 92 -8.13 -17.40 -13.76
C GLY A 92 -9.12 -16.25 -13.59
N VAL A 93 -9.31 -15.83 -12.34
CA VAL A 93 -10.34 -14.89 -11.95
C VAL A 93 -9.76 -13.61 -11.37
N VAL A 94 -10.47 -12.50 -11.51
CA VAL A 94 -10.19 -11.27 -10.77
C VAL A 94 -11.23 -11.08 -9.66
N SER A 95 -10.78 -10.71 -8.46
CA SER A 95 -11.64 -10.42 -7.31
C SER A 95 -11.39 -9.02 -6.76
N PRO A 96 -12.42 -8.15 -6.68
CA PRO A 96 -12.27 -6.85 -6.00
C PRO A 96 -11.88 -7.00 -4.53
N GLY A 97 -12.34 -8.08 -3.86
CA GLY A 97 -11.95 -8.40 -2.49
C GLY A 97 -10.46 -8.72 -2.34
N GLY A 98 -9.81 -9.19 -3.41
CA GLY A 98 -8.36 -9.43 -3.48
C GLY A 98 -7.52 -8.21 -3.82
N VAL A 99 -8.15 -7.10 -4.21
CA VAL A 99 -7.50 -5.79 -4.38
C VAL A 99 -7.70 -4.95 -3.11
N GLY A 100 -8.91 -4.96 -2.55
CA GLY A 100 -9.31 -4.12 -1.44
C GLY A 100 -10.15 -2.91 -1.87
N PHE A 101 -10.77 -2.25 -0.89
CA PHE A 101 -11.67 -1.13 -1.14
C PHE A 101 -10.90 0.14 -1.53
N ASP A 102 -9.81 0.48 -0.85
CA ASP A 102 -8.99 1.62 -1.25
C ASP A 102 -7.99 1.19 -2.32
N ILE A 103 -8.49 1.15 -3.57
CA ILE A 103 -7.72 0.79 -4.76
C ILE A 103 -6.52 1.73 -4.90
N ASN A 104 -5.35 1.16 -5.11
CA ASN A 104 -4.06 1.86 -5.11
C ASN A 104 -3.89 2.78 -3.90
N CYS A 105 -4.38 2.37 -2.71
CA CYS A 105 -3.71 2.81 -1.50
C CYS A 105 -2.23 2.44 -1.62
N GLY A 106 -1.37 3.38 -1.25
CA GLY A 106 0.04 3.32 -1.58
C GLY A 106 0.82 4.43 -0.92
N ILE A 107 2.12 4.38 -1.12
CA ILE A 107 3.07 5.19 -0.36
C ILE A 107 4.07 5.83 -1.29
N ARG A 108 4.38 7.07 -1.00
CA ARG A 108 5.39 7.87 -1.65
C ARG A 108 6.45 8.28 -0.65
N LEU A 109 7.72 8.15 -1.01
CA LEU A 109 8.85 8.58 -0.18
C LEU A 109 9.63 9.69 -0.89
N VAL A 110 9.75 10.84 -0.26
CA VAL A 110 10.45 12.02 -0.78
C VAL A 110 11.67 12.26 0.10
N ARG A 111 12.84 12.45 -0.50
CA ARG A 111 14.05 12.87 0.23
C ARG A 111 14.10 14.38 0.39
N THR A 112 15.02 14.88 1.19
CA THR A 112 15.40 16.31 1.21
C THR A 112 16.92 16.42 1.24
N ASN A 113 17.45 17.63 1.33
CA ASN A 113 18.85 17.91 1.65
C ASN A 113 19.06 18.27 3.12
N PHE A 114 18.00 18.30 3.93
CA PHE A 114 18.10 18.67 5.33
C PHE A 114 18.57 17.51 6.19
N LYS A 115 19.47 17.83 7.12
CA LYS A 115 19.72 17.03 8.31
C LYS A 115 18.73 17.43 9.42
N TYR A 116 18.39 16.48 10.28
CA TYR A 116 17.46 16.72 11.38
C TYR A 116 17.89 17.87 12.29
N ASP A 117 19.19 17.99 12.57
CA ASP A 117 19.72 19.06 13.43
C ASP A 117 19.48 20.46 12.88
N GLU A 118 19.35 20.61 11.56
CA GLU A 118 19.07 21.88 10.88
C GLU A 118 17.59 22.29 11.01
N ILE A 119 16.69 21.32 11.13
CA ILE A 119 15.24 21.57 11.10
C ILE A 119 14.51 21.27 12.40
N LYS A 120 15.17 20.72 13.44
CA LYS A 120 14.51 20.28 14.68
C LYS A 120 13.60 21.34 15.32
N ASN A 121 14.01 22.60 15.28
CA ASN A 121 13.23 23.73 15.83
C ASN A 121 12.10 24.23 14.89
N LYS A 122 12.03 23.68 13.67
CA LYS A 122 11.05 24.03 12.63
C LYS A 122 10.06 22.89 12.33
N VAL A 123 10.18 21.73 12.97
CA VAL A 123 9.28 20.59 12.79
C VAL A 123 7.83 20.96 13.12
N GLN A 124 7.57 21.56 14.28
CA GLN A 124 6.21 21.97 14.65
C GLN A 124 5.60 23.01 13.68
N PRO A 125 6.31 24.10 13.31
CA PRO A 125 5.88 25.00 12.24
C PRO A 125 5.61 24.28 10.91
N LEU A 126 6.47 23.35 10.51
CA LEU A 126 6.34 22.59 9.27
C LEU A 126 5.07 21.74 9.26
N ILE A 127 4.83 20.94 10.30
CA ILE A 127 3.62 20.11 10.41
C ILE A 127 2.36 20.99 10.46
N SER A 128 2.44 22.16 11.10
CA SER A 128 1.31 23.11 11.09
C SER A 128 1.07 23.67 9.69
N SER A 129 2.13 24.00 8.93
CA SER A 129 2.00 24.42 7.54
C SER A 129 1.47 23.31 6.63
N LEU A 130 1.84 22.05 6.88
CA LEU A 130 1.27 20.89 6.17
C LEU A 130 -0.22 20.76 6.46
N PHE A 131 -0.63 20.87 7.73
CA PHE A 131 -2.03 20.80 8.14
C PHE A 131 -2.87 21.93 7.51
N ASP A 132 -2.33 23.15 7.42
CA ASP A 132 -3.02 24.29 6.81
C ASP A 132 -3.27 24.09 5.30
N LEU A 133 -2.28 23.53 4.58
CA LEU A 133 -2.32 23.42 3.12
C LEU A 133 -2.96 22.13 2.61
N ILE A 134 -2.97 21.07 3.43
CA ILE A 134 -3.39 19.73 3.02
C ILE A 134 -4.70 19.38 3.72
N PRO A 135 -5.82 19.35 2.97
CA PRO A 135 -7.09 18.93 3.53
C PRO A 135 -7.02 17.48 4.01
N SER A 136 -7.44 17.29 5.25
CA SER A 136 -7.57 16.01 5.93
C SER A 136 -9.03 15.79 6.33
N GLY A 137 -9.46 14.53 6.41
CA GLY A 137 -10.81 14.15 6.79
C GLY A 137 -11.69 13.68 5.64
N VAL A 138 -12.82 13.06 6.01
CA VAL A 138 -13.82 12.57 5.04
C VAL A 138 -14.55 13.76 4.41
N GLY A 139 -14.48 13.89 3.09
CA GLY A 139 -15.20 14.94 2.34
C GLY A 139 -14.52 16.31 2.29
N SER A 140 -13.29 16.44 2.81
CA SER A 140 -12.50 17.67 2.72
C SER A 140 -12.19 18.04 1.26
N LYS A 141 -12.13 19.34 0.93
CA LYS A 141 -11.79 19.85 -0.42
C LYS A 141 -10.56 20.75 -0.33
N GLY A 142 -9.67 20.68 -1.33
CA GLY A 142 -8.41 21.43 -1.36
C GLY A 142 -8.37 22.61 -2.32
N GLU A 143 -7.21 23.27 -2.35
CA GLU A 143 -6.91 24.37 -3.28
C GLU A 143 -6.91 23.92 -4.75
N ILE A 144 -6.64 22.63 -4.99
CA ILE A 144 -6.63 22.04 -6.33
C ILE A 144 -8.08 21.83 -6.77
N ARG A 145 -8.51 22.66 -7.72
CA ARG A 145 -9.84 22.58 -8.32
C ARG A 145 -9.75 21.83 -9.64
N VAL A 146 -10.60 20.83 -9.79
CA VAL A 146 -10.67 19.96 -10.97
C VAL A 146 -12.09 20.03 -11.52
N ASN A 147 -12.24 20.33 -12.81
CA ASN A 147 -13.54 20.24 -13.48
C ASN A 147 -13.79 18.82 -14.03
N GLU A 148 -15.02 18.53 -14.44
CA GLU A 148 -15.41 17.19 -14.92
C GLU A 148 -14.54 16.66 -16.07
N ARG A 149 -14.18 17.52 -17.03
CA ARG A 149 -13.30 17.13 -18.14
C ARG A 149 -11.92 16.74 -17.64
N GLU A 150 -11.41 17.45 -16.64
CA GLU A 150 -10.13 17.14 -16.01
C GLU A 150 -10.18 15.88 -15.15
N GLU A 151 -11.29 15.62 -14.45
CA GLU A 151 -11.48 14.36 -13.70
C GLU A 151 -11.40 13.15 -14.64
N ARG A 152 -12.01 13.22 -15.84
CA ARG A 152 -11.82 12.18 -16.87
C ARG A 152 -10.36 12.05 -17.30
N GLN A 153 -9.62 13.16 -17.41
CA GLN A 153 -8.20 13.10 -17.73
C GLN A 153 -7.37 12.51 -16.59
N ILE A 154 -7.72 12.74 -15.33
CA ILE A 154 -7.07 12.11 -14.16
C ILE A 154 -7.23 10.60 -14.22
N MET A 155 -8.44 10.10 -14.50
CA MET A 155 -8.70 8.66 -14.63
C MET A 155 -7.85 8.00 -15.73
N LEU A 156 -7.50 8.73 -16.78
CA LEU A 156 -6.71 8.23 -17.90
C LEU A 156 -5.21 8.41 -17.71
N LYS A 157 -4.77 9.54 -17.15
CA LYS A 157 -3.37 9.99 -17.13
C LYS A 157 -2.70 9.92 -15.77
N GLY A 158 -3.46 9.69 -14.69
CA GLY A 158 -2.98 9.64 -13.32
C GLY A 158 -2.05 10.80 -12.97
N SER A 159 -0.87 10.53 -12.40
CA SER A 159 0.12 11.57 -12.05
C SER A 159 0.54 12.44 -13.23
N GLY A 160 0.47 11.93 -14.46
CA GLY A 160 0.77 12.70 -15.67
C GLY A 160 -0.15 13.91 -15.86
N TRP A 161 -1.41 13.84 -15.41
CA TRP A 161 -2.28 15.02 -15.39
C TRP A 161 -1.73 16.08 -14.43
N ALA A 162 -1.39 15.70 -13.19
CA ALA A 162 -0.88 16.63 -12.18
C ALA A 162 0.43 17.30 -12.64
N VAL A 163 1.36 16.52 -13.21
CA VAL A 163 2.61 17.07 -13.77
C VAL A 163 2.31 18.05 -14.91
N SER A 164 1.37 17.74 -15.81
CA SER A 164 0.97 18.66 -16.90
C SER A 164 0.33 19.96 -16.40
N LYS A 165 -0.15 19.99 -15.15
CA LYS A 165 -0.70 21.18 -14.48
C LYS A 165 0.34 21.94 -13.64
N GLY A 166 1.60 21.51 -13.63
CA GLY A 166 2.67 22.12 -12.84
C GLY A 166 2.72 21.64 -11.39
N TYR A 167 2.03 20.55 -11.04
CA TYR A 167 2.06 19.95 -9.69
C TYR A 167 3.16 18.90 -9.54
N GLY A 168 4.28 19.07 -10.23
CA GLY A 168 5.38 18.12 -10.26
C GLY A 168 6.30 18.33 -11.45
N VAL A 169 7.23 17.39 -11.62
CA VAL A 169 8.20 17.35 -12.71
C VAL A 169 8.18 15.98 -13.39
N PRO A 170 8.66 15.83 -14.64
CA PRO A 170 8.69 14.55 -15.34
C PRO A 170 9.38 13.42 -14.58
N GLU A 171 10.44 13.73 -13.82
CA GLU A 171 11.21 12.77 -13.03
C GLU A 171 10.38 12.13 -11.90
N ASP A 172 9.32 12.83 -11.45
CA ASP A 172 8.36 12.28 -10.50
C ASP A 172 7.58 11.09 -11.13
N LEU A 173 7.32 11.13 -12.43
CA LEU A 173 6.64 10.03 -13.14
C LEU A 173 7.56 8.81 -13.22
N GLU A 174 8.83 8.99 -13.59
CA GLU A 174 9.80 7.89 -13.67
C GLU A 174 10.06 7.21 -12.31
N ALA A 175 9.85 7.95 -11.22
CA ALA A 175 9.93 7.46 -9.85
C ALA A 175 8.62 6.84 -9.33
N THR A 176 7.56 6.80 -10.14
CA THR A 176 6.27 6.25 -9.75
C THR A 176 6.05 4.92 -10.44
N GLU A 177 5.57 3.92 -9.69
CA GLU A 177 5.12 2.65 -10.25
C GLU A 177 4.16 2.89 -11.43
N GLU A 178 4.36 2.19 -12.56
CA GLU A 178 3.62 2.39 -13.82
C GLU A 178 3.72 3.82 -14.39
N ASN A 179 4.77 4.55 -14.07
CA ASN A 179 4.92 5.97 -14.40
C ASN A 179 3.73 6.83 -13.93
N GLY A 180 3.03 6.38 -12.87
CA GLY A 180 1.86 7.05 -12.30
C GLY A 180 0.57 6.88 -13.09
N ALA A 181 0.51 5.99 -14.08
CA ALA A 181 -0.73 5.63 -14.75
C ALA A 181 -0.68 4.24 -15.43
N ILE A 182 -1.68 3.39 -15.14
CA ILE A 182 -1.90 2.15 -15.88
C ILE A 182 -2.79 2.43 -17.09
N SER A 183 -2.37 1.90 -18.25
CA SER A 183 -3.12 1.98 -19.50
C SER A 183 -4.38 1.10 -19.50
N GLY A 184 -5.35 1.45 -20.36
CA GLY A 184 -6.61 0.71 -20.43
C GLY A 184 -7.56 0.96 -19.26
N ALA A 185 -7.41 2.12 -18.59
CA ALA A 185 -8.44 2.70 -17.76
C ALA A 185 -9.59 3.21 -18.63
N ASP A 186 -10.82 3.06 -18.15
CA ASP A 186 -12.03 3.52 -18.85
C ASP A 186 -12.92 4.32 -17.89
N PRO A 187 -13.04 5.65 -18.06
CA PRO A 187 -13.96 6.46 -17.28
C PRO A 187 -15.42 6.04 -17.39
N ASP A 188 -15.84 5.42 -18.50
CA ASP A 188 -17.23 4.98 -18.70
C ASP A 188 -17.54 3.68 -17.93
N ALA A 189 -16.51 2.96 -17.47
CA ALA A 189 -16.64 1.82 -16.58
C ALA A 189 -16.80 2.23 -15.10
N VAL A 190 -16.72 3.53 -14.79
CA VAL A 190 -16.86 4.10 -13.44
C VAL A 190 -18.29 4.62 -13.26
N SER A 191 -18.92 4.27 -12.13
CA SER A 191 -20.26 4.74 -11.83
C SER A 191 -20.30 6.24 -11.52
N GLU A 192 -21.43 6.89 -11.79
CA GLU A 192 -21.68 8.28 -11.39
C GLU A 192 -21.47 8.47 -9.88
N ARG A 193 -21.88 7.49 -9.06
CA ARG A 193 -21.68 7.53 -7.61
C ARG A 193 -20.19 7.52 -7.23
N ALA A 194 -19.36 6.73 -7.92
CA ALA A 194 -17.93 6.70 -7.66
C ALA A 194 -17.28 8.04 -8.04
N TYR A 195 -17.65 8.58 -9.20
CA TYR A 195 -17.26 9.93 -9.62
C TYR A 195 -17.64 11.00 -8.58
N GLU A 196 -18.90 11.03 -8.17
CA GLU A 196 -19.43 11.99 -7.19
C GLU A 196 -18.73 11.89 -5.82
N ARG A 197 -18.30 10.70 -5.41
CA ARG A 197 -17.53 10.51 -4.18
C ARG A 197 -16.07 10.91 -4.31
N GLY A 198 -15.51 10.84 -5.51
CA GLY A 198 -14.12 11.21 -5.80
C GLY A 198 -13.94 12.68 -6.18
N LYS A 199 -14.97 13.35 -6.71
CA LYS A 199 -14.84 14.71 -7.21
C LYS A 199 -14.28 15.65 -6.14
N ALA A 200 -13.34 16.50 -6.53
CA ALA A 200 -12.68 17.46 -5.64
C ALA A 200 -11.92 16.84 -4.44
N GLN A 201 -11.51 15.56 -4.52
CA GLN A 201 -10.64 14.92 -3.53
C GLN A 201 -9.17 14.82 -3.97
N SER A 202 -8.81 15.39 -5.13
CA SER A 202 -7.41 15.51 -5.57
C SER A 202 -6.60 16.40 -4.62
N GLY A 203 -5.51 15.86 -4.07
CA GLY A 203 -4.68 16.55 -3.09
C GLY A 203 -5.25 16.49 -1.67
N THR A 204 -6.04 15.47 -1.34
CA THR A 204 -6.60 15.28 0.01
C THR A 204 -6.05 14.02 0.65
N LEU A 205 -5.72 14.12 1.94
CA LEU A 205 -5.03 13.04 2.65
C LEU A 205 -5.97 11.86 2.91
N GLY A 206 -7.12 12.17 3.48
CA GLY A 206 -8.14 11.20 3.81
C GLY A 206 -8.31 10.91 5.27
N SER A 207 -8.56 9.65 5.62
CA SER A 207 -8.77 9.16 6.99
C SER A 207 -8.23 7.71 7.08
N GLY A 208 -8.51 6.99 8.18
CA GLY A 208 -8.02 5.62 8.36
C GLY A 208 -6.52 5.60 8.63
N ASN A 209 -5.74 4.80 7.94
CA ASN A 209 -4.27 4.71 8.11
C ASN A 209 -3.48 5.76 7.28
N HIS A 210 -4.15 6.70 6.60
CA HIS A 210 -3.48 7.70 5.76
C HIS A 210 -2.79 8.78 6.60
N PHE A 211 -1.60 9.20 6.15
CA PHE A 211 -0.79 10.21 6.83
C PHE A 211 0.21 10.89 5.88
N ILE A 212 0.71 12.04 6.30
CA ILE A 212 1.98 12.59 5.82
C ILE A 212 2.91 12.65 7.02
N GLU A 213 4.07 12.02 6.92
CA GLU A 213 5.02 11.91 8.02
C GLU A 213 6.36 12.51 7.60
N VAL A 214 6.85 13.44 8.42
CA VAL A 214 8.21 13.94 8.33
C VAL A 214 9.06 13.04 9.22
N GLN A 215 10.09 12.46 8.65
CA GLN A 215 10.91 11.43 9.27
C GLN A 215 12.38 11.81 9.19
N VAL A 216 13.20 11.11 9.97
CA VAL A 216 14.65 11.16 9.87
C VAL A 216 15.20 9.75 9.72
N ILE A 217 16.17 9.58 8.83
CA ILE A 217 16.91 8.33 8.67
C ILE A 217 17.80 8.15 9.90
N ASP A 218 17.53 7.12 10.69
CA ASP A 218 18.26 6.85 11.94
C ASP A 218 19.18 5.63 11.84
N THR A 219 19.10 4.85 10.76
CA THR A 219 19.98 3.70 10.51
C THR A 219 20.09 3.42 9.02
N ILE A 220 21.31 3.26 8.53
CA ILE A 220 21.60 2.69 7.21
C ILE A 220 22.00 1.22 7.36
N TYR A 221 21.35 0.32 6.61
CA TYR A 221 21.69 -1.11 6.55
C TYR A 221 22.53 -1.46 5.34
N ASP A 222 22.37 -0.71 4.23
CA ASP A 222 23.12 -0.89 3.00
C ASP A 222 23.57 0.47 2.47
N ALA A 223 24.86 0.78 2.63
CA ALA A 223 25.43 2.08 2.30
C ALA A 223 25.43 2.37 0.81
N GLU A 224 25.73 1.37 -0.03
CA GLU A 224 25.76 1.53 -1.49
C GLU A 224 24.36 1.80 -2.05
N LEU A 225 23.36 1.04 -1.58
CA LEU A 225 21.97 1.29 -1.97
C LEU A 225 21.49 2.63 -1.44
N ALA A 226 21.78 2.98 -0.18
CA ALA A 226 21.40 4.28 0.36
C ALA A 226 22.00 5.44 -0.45
N GLU A 227 23.29 5.39 -0.76
CA GLU A 227 23.98 6.38 -1.59
C GLU A 227 23.36 6.49 -2.99
N SER A 228 23.01 5.36 -3.61
CA SER A 228 22.35 5.34 -4.93
C SER A 228 20.97 6.02 -4.94
N PHE A 229 20.30 6.07 -3.80
CA PHE A 229 19.05 6.80 -3.59
C PHE A 229 19.28 8.23 -3.04
N GLY A 230 20.53 8.64 -2.84
CA GLY A 230 20.88 9.92 -2.24
C GLY A 230 20.46 10.03 -0.78
N LEU A 231 20.54 8.92 -0.04
CA LEU A 231 20.16 8.80 1.35
C LEU A 231 21.38 8.57 2.23
N GLU A 232 21.34 9.16 3.42
CA GLU A 232 22.38 9.06 4.43
C GLU A 232 21.76 9.24 5.82
N GLU A 233 22.48 8.85 6.87
CA GLU A 233 22.00 9.03 8.24
C GLU A 233 21.74 10.51 8.57
N ASN A 234 20.77 10.71 9.45
CA ASN A 234 20.29 12.01 9.90
C ASN A 234 19.56 12.85 8.83
N LEU A 235 19.41 12.34 7.60
CA LEU A 235 18.65 13.02 6.54
C LEU A 235 17.15 13.01 6.83
N VAL A 236 16.48 14.11 6.51
CA VAL A 236 15.03 14.26 6.64
C VAL A 236 14.34 13.76 5.38
N THR A 237 13.29 12.95 5.55
CA THR A 237 12.43 12.46 4.48
C THR A 237 10.98 12.79 4.76
N VAL A 238 10.14 12.74 3.72
CA VAL A 238 8.69 12.89 3.82
C VAL A 238 8.02 11.67 3.21
N MET A 239 7.23 10.98 4.02
CA MET A 239 6.42 9.85 3.59
C MET A 239 4.96 10.28 3.43
N ILE A 240 4.35 9.97 2.30
CA ILE A 240 2.95 10.30 1.98
C ILE A 240 2.21 8.99 1.74
N HIS A 241 1.27 8.67 2.62
CA HIS A 241 0.44 7.48 2.54
C HIS A 241 -1.01 7.88 2.28
N SER A 242 -1.48 7.60 1.07
CA SER A 242 -2.86 7.84 0.67
C SER A 242 -3.23 6.98 -0.54
N GLY A 243 -4.52 6.97 -0.88
CA GLY A 243 -5.08 6.13 -1.93
C GLY A 243 -6.07 6.88 -2.82
N SER A 244 -6.99 6.10 -3.38
CA SER A 244 -8.06 6.53 -4.28
C SER A 244 -9.24 7.21 -3.57
N ARG A 245 -9.20 7.32 -2.25
CA ARG A 245 -10.21 8.02 -1.45
C ARG A 245 -11.60 7.38 -1.61
N GLY A 246 -12.66 8.19 -1.59
CA GLY A 246 -14.03 7.70 -1.78
C GLY A 246 -14.28 7.09 -3.16
N PHE A 247 -13.45 7.46 -4.15
CA PHE A 247 -13.56 7.02 -5.54
C PHE A 247 -13.35 5.51 -5.68
N GLY A 248 -12.17 5.00 -5.31
CA GLY A 248 -11.88 3.57 -5.46
C GLY A 248 -12.68 2.70 -4.50
N TYR A 249 -13.04 3.21 -3.31
CA TYR A 249 -13.99 2.51 -2.42
C TYR A 249 -15.27 2.19 -3.17
N GLN A 250 -15.85 3.19 -3.84
CA GLN A 250 -17.13 3.01 -4.53
C GLN A 250 -16.98 2.10 -5.75
N VAL A 251 -15.88 2.21 -6.50
CA VAL A 251 -15.56 1.27 -7.59
C VAL A 251 -15.53 -0.17 -7.04
N CYS A 252 -14.85 -0.42 -5.92
CA CYS A 252 -14.83 -1.74 -5.30
C CYS A 252 -16.23 -2.21 -4.88
N ASP A 253 -17.00 -1.37 -4.19
CA ASP A 253 -18.37 -1.67 -3.74
C ASP A 253 -19.33 -1.99 -4.90
N ASP A 254 -19.24 -1.24 -6.00
CA ASP A 254 -20.09 -1.44 -7.18
C ASP A 254 -19.77 -2.77 -7.85
N TYR A 255 -18.49 -3.06 -8.09
CA TYR A 255 -18.11 -4.30 -8.75
C TYR A 255 -18.22 -5.52 -7.84
N LEU A 256 -18.10 -5.40 -6.52
CA LEU A 256 -18.42 -6.52 -5.62
C LEU A 256 -19.86 -7.02 -5.82
N LYS A 257 -20.82 -6.11 -6.00
CA LYS A 257 -22.22 -6.47 -6.30
C LYS A 257 -22.32 -7.25 -7.61
N THR A 258 -21.69 -6.75 -8.67
CA THR A 258 -21.62 -7.43 -9.97
C THR A 258 -20.96 -8.81 -9.87
N MET A 259 -19.83 -8.91 -9.17
CA MET A 259 -19.06 -10.13 -9.02
C MET A 259 -19.76 -11.20 -8.16
N MET A 260 -20.64 -10.80 -7.24
CA MET A 260 -21.47 -11.76 -6.50
C MET A 260 -22.42 -12.52 -7.44
N HIS A 261 -22.97 -11.86 -8.46
CA HIS A 261 -23.78 -12.53 -9.49
C HIS A 261 -22.94 -13.42 -10.42
N CYS A 262 -21.67 -13.05 -10.64
CA CYS A 262 -20.73 -13.81 -11.46
C CYS A 262 -20.43 -15.20 -10.88
N LEU A 263 -20.48 -15.38 -9.55
CA LEU A 263 -20.30 -16.68 -8.93
C LEU A 263 -21.30 -17.72 -9.46
N GLN A 264 -22.57 -17.34 -9.59
CA GLN A 264 -23.60 -18.22 -10.15
C GLN A 264 -23.46 -18.34 -11.68
N LYS A 265 -23.30 -17.20 -12.38
CA LYS A 265 -23.21 -17.15 -13.85
C LYS A 265 -22.09 -18.02 -14.42
N TYR A 266 -20.93 -18.03 -13.74
CA TYR A 266 -19.75 -18.76 -14.18
C TYR A 266 -19.51 -20.05 -13.39
N ALA A 267 -20.48 -20.49 -12.57
CA ALA A 267 -20.38 -21.68 -11.72
C ALA A 267 -19.09 -21.72 -10.87
N ILE A 268 -18.71 -20.58 -10.30
CA ILE A 268 -17.52 -20.45 -9.45
C ILE A 268 -17.90 -20.75 -8.01
N ASN A 269 -17.39 -21.87 -7.50
CA ASN A 269 -17.59 -22.30 -6.12
C ASN A 269 -16.45 -21.78 -5.23
N VAL A 270 -16.78 -20.86 -4.33
CA VAL A 270 -15.88 -20.33 -3.30
C VAL A 270 -16.48 -20.56 -1.92
N PRO A 271 -15.66 -20.81 -0.88
CA PRO A 271 -16.14 -21.11 0.47
C PRO A 271 -16.68 -19.88 1.21
N ASP A 272 -16.43 -18.68 0.69
CA ASP A 272 -16.88 -17.40 1.24
C ASP A 272 -17.36 -16.50 0.09
N ARG A 273 -18.57 -15.92 0.23
CA ARG A 273 -19.14 -14.99 -0.75
C ARG A 273 -18.33 -13.70 -0.89
N GLN A 274 -17.52 -13.33 0.12
CA GLN A 274 -16.60 -12.21 0.05
C GLN A 274 -15.46 -12.41 -0.97
N LEU A 275 -15.26 -13.64 -1.47
CA LEU A 275 -14.39 -13.96 -2.61
C LEU A 275 -15.08 -13.81 -3.98
N ALA A 276 -16.16 -13.02 -4.03
CA ALA A 276 -16.83 -12.66 -5.28
C ALA A 276 -15.80 -12.28 -6.37
N CYS A 277 -15.90 -12.95 -7.52
CA CYS A 277 -14.94 -12.83 -8.62
C CYS A 277 -15.59 -13.20 -9.96
N ALA A 278 -14.89 -12.87 -11.04
CA ALA A 278 -15.25 -13.29 -12.40
C ALA A 278 -13.99 -13.72 -13.17
N PRO A 279 -14.11 -14.60 -14.18
CA PRO A 279 -12.99 -14.95 -15.05
C PRO A 279 -12.39 -13.69 -15.68
N VAL A 280 -11.07 -13.54 -15.68
CA VAL A 280 -10.37 -12.32 -16.14
C VAL A 280 -10.79 -11.88 -17.54
N ASN A 281 -11.10 -12.84 -18.41
CA ASN A 281 -11.50 -12.58 -19.80
C ASN A 281 -12.99 -12.23 -19.97
N SER A 282 -13.80 -12.29 -18.91
CA SER A 282 -15.23 -11.99 -18.96
C SER A 282 -15.52 -10.49 -19.15
N PRO A 283 -16.71 -10.12 -19.65
CA PRO A 283 -17.10 -8.71 -19.77
C PRO A 283 -17.05 -7.95 -18.44
N GLU A 284 -17.52 -8.56 -17.35
CA GLU A 284 -17.56 -7.95 -16.01
C GLU A 284 -16.16 -7.75 -15.43
N ALA A 285 -15.27 -8.72 -15.63
CA ALA A 285 -13.87 -8.60 -15.24
C ALA A 285 -13.13 -7.51 -16.02
N LYS A 286 -13.36 -7.42 -17.33
CA LYS A 286 -12.77 -6.35 -18.17
C LYS A 286 -13.24 -4.97 -17.75
N GLN A 287 -14.54 -4.81 -17.48
CA GLN A 287 -15.11 -3.56 -16.96
C GLN A 287 -14.52 -3.22 -15.58
N TYR A 288 -14.47 -4.19 -14.66
CA TYR A 288 -13.86 -4.00 -13.34
C TYR A 288 -12.39 -3.58 -13.45
N LEU A 289 -11.60 -4.27 -14.26
CA LEU A 289 -10.17 -3.95 -14.44
C LEU A 289 -9.99 -2.55 -15.03
N ALA A 290 -10.84 -2.13 -15.97
CA ALA A 290 -10.80 -0.78 -16.52
C ALA A 290 -11.15 0.29 -15.47
N ALA A 291 -12.17 0.06 -14.64
CA ALA A 291 -12.55 0.95 -13.55
C ALA A 291 -11.52 0.97 -12.41
N MET A 292 -10.92 -0.18 -12.07
CA MET A 292 -9.85 -0.30 -11.09
C MET A 292 -8.60 0.46 -11.55
N ARG A 293 -8.25 0.39 -12.84
CA ARG A 293 -7.16 1.19 -13.42
C ARG A 293 -7.46 2.68 -13.34
N ALA A 294 -8.71 3.11 -13.60
CA ALA A 294 -9.13 4.50 -13.41
C ALA A 294 -8.95 4.94 -11.95
N ALA A 295 -9.32 4.09 -10.98
CA ALA A 295 -9.13 4.36 -9.55
C ALA A 295 -7.65 4.37 -9.14
N ALA A 296 -6.83 3.50 -9.74
CA ALA A 296 -5.40 3.50 -9.53
C ALA A 296 -4.75 4.80 -10.03
N ASN A 297 -5.11 5.23 -11.25
CA ASN A 297 -4.66 6.48 -11.83
C ASN A 297 -5.08 7.68 -10.98
N TYR A 298 -6.33 7.68 -10.48
CA TYR A 298 -6.81 8.69 -9.54
C TYR A 298 -5.96 8.75 -8.26
N ALA A 299 -5.59 7.61 -7.67
CA ALA A 299 -4.77 7.57 -6.46
C ALA A 299 -3.34 8.10 -6.67
N TRP A 300 -2.69 7.74 -7.79
CA TRP A 300 -1.37 8.29 -8.16
C TRP A 300 -1.43 9.80 -8.40
N ASN A 301 -2.49 10.28 -9.05
CA ASN A 301 -2.75 11.71 -9.15
C ASN A 301 -2.89 12.37 -7.78
N ASN A 302 -3.64 11.75 -6.87
CA ASN A 302 -3.82 12.28 -5.51
C ASN A 302 -2.47 12.37 -4.76
N ARG A 303 -1.64 11.32 -4.79
CA ARG A 303 -0.31 11.35 -4.16
C ARG A 303 0.64 12.37 -4.79
N GLN A 304 0.58 12.55 -6.12
CA GLN A 304 1.34 13.62 -6.81
C GLN A 304 0.91 15.01 -6.32
N CYS A 305 -0.40 15.26 -6.26
CA CYS A 305 -0.96 16.50 -5.73
C CYS A 305 -0.58 16.73 -4.26
N LEU A 306 -0.63 15.69 -3.41
CA LEU A 306 -0.21 15.77 -2.00
C LEU A 306 1.28 16.10 -1.86
N MET A 307 2.14 15.51 -2.71
CA MET A 307 3.56 15.84 -2.73
C MET A 307 3.81 17.30 -3.13
N TYR A 308 3.08 17.81 -4.12
CA TYR A 308 3.13 19.23 -4.48
C TYR A 308 2.73 20.14 -3.31
N LEU A 309 1.65 19.82 -2.59
CA LEU A 309 1.24 20.57 -1.41
C LEU A 309 2.26 20.46 -0.26
N ALA A 310 2.88 19.29 -0.09
CA ALA A 310 3.96 19.11 0.87
C ALA A 310 5.19 19.97 0.50
N ARG A 311 5.61 19.98 -0.76
CA ARG A 311 6.66 20.89 -1.27
C ARG A 311 6.32 22.35 -0.93
N LYS A 312 5.09 22.82 -1.19
CA LYS A 312 4.66 24.19 -0.80
C LYS A 312 4.73 24.45 0.70
N ALA A 313 4.39 23.47 1.54
CA ALA A 313 4.49 23.62 3.00
C ALA A 313 5.94 23.77 3.47
N PHE A 314 6.87 23.02 2.86
CA PHE A 314 8.30 23.20 3.08
C PHE A 314 8.76 24.59 2.60
N GLU A 315 8.35 25.03 1.40
CA GLU A 315 8.70 26.35 0.87
C GLU A 315 8.24 27.49 1.80
N ARG A 316 6.99 27.41 2.29
CA ARG A 316 6.43 28.36 3.26
C ARG A 316 7.21 28.36 4.58
N THR A 317 7.68 27.21 5.03
CA THR A 317 8.33 27.07 6.34
C THR A 317 9.80 27.50 6.31
N PHE A 318 10.52 27.17 5.24
CA PHE A 318 11.97 27.38 5.12
C PHE A 318 12.35 28.56 4.23
N ASN A 319 11.37 29.20 3.57
CA ASN A 319 11.58 30.32 2.64
C ASN A 319 12.63 29.98 1.56
N MET A 320 12.56 28.76 1.04
CA MET A 320 13.48 28.18 0.07
C MET A 320 12.66 27.33 -0.90
N SER A 321 12.98 27.37 -2.20
CA SER A 321 12.26 26.54 -3.17
C SER A 321 12.52 25.05 -2.94
N TRP A 322 11.53 24.21 -3.26
CA TRP A 322 11.65 22.76 -3.02
C TRP A 322 12.82 22.12 -3.76
N GLN A 323 13.22 22.67 -4.92
CA GLN A 323 14.39 22.21 -5.68
C GLN A 323 15.69 22.47 -4.93
N LYS A 324 15.84 23.64 -4.29
CA LYS A 324 17.03 23.93 -3.46
C LYS A 324 17.08 23.04 -2.22
N MET A 325 15.92 22.64 -1.70
CA MET A 325 15.79 21.68 -0.61
C MET A 325 15.97 20.22 -1.06
N GLY A 326 16.19 19.94 -2.35
CA GLY A 326 16.37 18.59 -2.90
C GLY A 326 15.17 17.67 -2.62
N MET A 327 13.94 18.20 -2.72
CA MET A 327 12.71 17.45 -2.44
C MET A 327 12.31 16.51 -3.58
N ASP A 328 13.18 15.55 -3.87
CA ASP A 328 13.05 14.61 -4.97
C ASP A 328 12.33 13.33 -4.53
N LEU A 329 11.54 12.78 -5.44
CA LEU A 329 10.81 11.54 -5.22
C LEU A 329 11.76 10.33 -5.32
N ILE A 330 11.89 9.59 -4.22
CA ILE A 330 12.61 8.32 -4.20
C ILE A 330 11.81 7.25 -4.93
N TYR A 331 10.57 7.02 -4.50
CA TYR A 331 9.64 6.12 -5.18
C TYR A 331 8.19 6.31 -4.74
N ASP A 332 7.24 5.86 -5.57
CA ASP A 332 5.81 5.76 -5.25
C ASP A 332 5.29 4.38 -5.66
N VAL A 333 4.70 3.65 -4.70
CA VAL A 333 4.32 2.24 -4.87
C VAL A 333 2.92 1.96 -4.31
N ALA A 334 2.17 1.12 -5.02
CA ALA A 334 0.86 0.62 -4.62
C ALA A 334 0.97 -0.56 -3.66
N HIS A 335 -0.03 -0.74 -2.79
CA HIS A 335 -0.18 -1.97 -2.01
C HIS A 335 -1.57 -2.62 -2.05
N ASN A 336 -2.52 -2.01 -2.77
CA ASN A 336 -3.86 -2.55 -3.03
C ASN A 336 -4.14 -2.49 -4.52
N ILE A 337 -3.74 -3.51 -5.28
CA ILE A 337 -3.87 -3.48 -6.74
C ILE A 337 -3.93 -4.90 -7.33
N ALA A 338 -4.63 -5.05 -8.46
CA ALA A 338 -4.47 -6.21 -9.33
C ALA A 338 -3.72 -5.79 -10.61
N LYS A 339 -2.76 -6.60 -11.05
CA LYS A 339 -1.99 -6.33 -12.27
C LYS A 339 -1.92 -7.56 -13.16
N LEU A 340 -1.97 -7.32 -14.48
CA LEU A 340 -1.66 -8.33 -15.48
C LEU A 340 -0.17 -8.26 -15.75
N GLU A 341 0.57 -9.21 -15.23
CA GLU A 341 2.04 -9.21 -15.22
C GLU A 341 2.56 -10.48 -15.90
N LYS A 342 3.72 -10.37 -16.56
CA LYS A 342 4.34 -11.48 -17.26
C LYS A 342 5.26 -12.26 -16.32
N TYR A 343 5.07 -13.57 -16.27
CA TYR A 343 5.87 -14.48 -15.46
C TYR A 343 6.34 -15.69 -16.27
N LYS A 344 7.51 -16.21 -15.94
CA LYS A 344 7.95 -17.54 -16.41
C LYS A 344 7.49 -18.58 -15.40
N ILE A 345 6.49 -19.38 -15.77
CA ILE A 345 5.97 -20.49 -14.96
C ILE A 345 6.33 -21.80 -15.68
N ASN A 346 7.12 -22.65 -15.03
CA ASN A 346 7.63 -23.91 -15.61
C ASN A 346 8.31 -23.70 -16.97
N GLY A 347 9.12 -22.64 -17.09
CA GLY A 347 9.85 -22.28 -18.30
C GLY A 347 9.01 -21.63 -19.42
N LYS A 348 7.69 -21.49 -19.25
CA LYS A 348 6.80 -20.84 -20.22
C LYS A 348 6.39 -19.46 -19.74
N GLU A 349 6.44 -18.48 -20.64
CA GLU A 349 5.90 -17.15 -20.36
C GLU A 349 4.37 -17.21 -20.29
N LYS A 350 3.80 -16.62 -19.24
CA LYS A 350 2.36 -16.52 -18.99
C LYS A 350 2.04 -15.13 -18.49
N ILE A 351 0.85 -14.64 -18.83
CA ILE A 351 0.27 -13.45 -18.20
C ILE A 351 -0.52 -13.93 -16.99
N LEU A 352 -0.24 -13.41 -15.81
CA LEU A 352 -0.99 -13.71 -14.59
C LEU A 352 -1.70 -12.45 -14.10
N CYS A 353 -2.90 -12.61 -13.56
CA CYS A 353 -3.57 -11.58 -12.77
C CYS A 353 -3.13 -11.69 -11.32
N VAL A 354 -2.19 -10.85 -10.91
CA VAL A 354 -1.62 -10.81 -9.56
C VAL A 354 -2.40 -9.82 -8.72
N HIS A 355 -3.06 -10.33 -7.69
CA HIS A 355 -3.76 -9.57 -6.67
C HIS A 355 -2.80 -9.30 -5.52
N ARG A 356 -2.70 -8.04 -5.11
CA ARG A 356 -1.96 -7.61 -3.92
C ARG A 356 -2.90 -6.77 -3.06
N LYS A 357 -3.13 -7.18 -1.82
CA LYS A 357 -3.95 -6.45 -0.85
C LYS A 357 -3.19 -6.32 0.45
N GLY A 358 -2.76 -5.10 0.77
CA GLY A 358 -1.73 -4.88 1.77
C GLY A 358 -0.45 -5.65 1.43
N ALA A 359 -0.05 -5.65 0.16
CA ALA A 359 1.22 -6.23 -0.27
C ALA A 359 1.79 -5.40 -1.42
N THR A 360 3.10 -5.27 -1.48
CA THR A 360 3.77 -4.33 -2.38
C THR A 360 4.60 -5.09 -3.42
N ARG A 361 4.67 -4.57 -4.65
CA ARG A 361 5.55 -5.13 -5.68
C ARG A 361 7.02 -4.89 -5.33
N ALA A 362 7.89 -5.83 -5.67
CA ALA A 362 9.28 -5.88 -5.24
C ALA A 362 10.17 -6.47 -6.35
N PHE A 363 10.15 -5.86 -7.54
CA PHE A 363 10.97 -6.33 -8.66
C PHE A 363 12.48 -6.26 -8.36
N PRO A 364 13.26 -7.24 -8.81
CA PRO A 364 14.71 -7.30 -8.58
C PRO A 364 15.49 -6.31 -9.46
N PRO A 365 16.78 -6.08 -9.15
CA PRO A 365 17.71 -5.48 -10.10
C PRO A 365 17.64 -6.18 -11.47
N GLY A 366 17.72 -5.42 -12.56
CA GLY A 366 17.69 -5.93 -13.92
C GLY A 366 16.29 -6.27 -14.47
N HIS A 367 15.23 -6.14 -13.66
CA HIS A 367 13.88 -6.41 -14.14
C HIS A 367 13.48 -5.43 -15.26
N PRO A 368 12.96 -5.92 -16.41
CA PRO A 368 12.73 -5.08 -17.60
C PRO A 368 11.69 -3.98 -17.43
N GLU A 369 10.79 -4.11 -16.45
CA GLU A 369 9.78 -3.08 -16.14
C GLU A 369 10.29 -1.95 -15.24
N LEU A 370 11.52 -2.04 -14.72
CA LEU A 370 12.09 -0.96 -13.91
C LEU A 370 12.58 0.20 -14.79
N ALA A 371 12.34 1.42 -14.31
CA ALA A 371 12.95 2.60 -14.91
C ALA A 371 14.50 2.50 -14.86
N PRO A 372 15.23 3.09 -15.82
CA PRO A 372 16.69 2.97 -15.91
C PRO A 372 17.45 3.22 -14.60
N LYS A 373 17.01 4.20 -13.79
CA LYS A 373 17.63 4.52 -12.50
C LYS A 373 17.50 3.43 -11.43
N TYR A 374 16.54 2.51 -11.55
CA TYR A 374 16.34 1.40 -10.61
C TYR A 374 16.87 0.06 -11.13
N GLN A 375 17.40 0.02 -12.35
CA GLN A 375 17.90 -1.22 -12.96
C GLN A 375 19.02 -1.87 -12.15
N LYS A 376 19.88 -1.08 -11.48
CA LYS A 376 20.99 -1.63 -10.66
C LYS A 376 20.59 -1.93 -9.23
N THR A 377 19.61 -1.20 -8.69
CA THR A 377 19.25 -1.24 -7.26
C THR A 377 18.08 -2.18 -6.98
N GLY A 378 17.26 -2.47 -7.99
CA GLY A 378 15.97 -3.10 -7.81
C GLY A 378 14.89 -2.09 -7.45
N GLN A 379 13.63 -2.54 -7.42
CA GLN A 379 12.51 -1.66 -7.11
C GLN A 379 12.60 -1.19 -5.65
N PRO A 380 12.54 0.12 -5.37
CA PRO A 380 12.34 0.58 -4.00
C PRO A 380 11.00 0.07 -3.44
N VAL A 381 11.03 -0.41 -2.21
CA VAL A 381 9.88 -0.91 -1.46
C VAL A 381 9.77 -0.09 -0.18
N ILE A 382 8.65 0.62 -0.02
CA ILE A 382 8.45 1.55 1.09
C ILE A 382 7.50 0.92 2.10
N ILE A 383 7.96 0.71 3.33
CA ILE A 383 7.18 0.11 4.41
C ILE A 383 6.92 1.16 5.48
N PRO A 384 5.68 1.64 5.62
CA PRO A 384 5.29 2.56 6.66
C PRO A 384 5.21 1.81 7.99
N GLY A 385 5.68 2.46 9.05
CA GLY A 385 5.23 2.15 10.39
C GLY A 385 3.85 2.71 10.68
N ASP A 386 3.47 2.64 11.95
CA ASP A 386 2.32 3.34 12.49
C ASP A 386 2.76 4.63 13.17
N MET A 387 1.80 5.48 13.50
CA MET A 387 2.04 6.80 14.08
C MET A 387 2.96 6.73 15.31
N GLY A 388 4.22 7.11 15.14
CA GLY A 388 5.22 7.08 16.21
C GLY A 388 6.15 5.85 16.24
N ARG A 389 6.11 5.01 15.21
CA ARG A 389 7.03 3.87 15.03
C ARG A 389 7.82 3.99 13.74
N ASN A 390 8.83 3.13 13.61
CA ASN A 390 9.78 3.17 12.52
C ASN A 390 9.12 2.86 11.17
N SER A 391 9.61 3.49 10.11
CA SER A 391 9.34 3.12 8.72
C SER A 391 10.64 2.64 8.07
N TYR A 392 10.55 1.98 6.92
CA TYR A 392 11.69 1.40 6.23
C TYR A 392 11.65 1.64 4.72
N LEU A 393 12.84 1.78 4.14
CA LEU A 393 13.08 1.59 2.73
C LEU A 393 13.79 0.24 2.54
N LEU A 394 13.26 -0.57 1.63
CA LEU A 394 13.87 -1.80 1.14
C LEU A 394 14.01 -1.75 -0.38
N VAL A 395 14.60 -2.78 -0.95
CA VAL A 395 14.55 -3.06 -2.39
C VAL A 395 14.07 -4.48 -2.68
N GLY A 396 13.47 -4.65 -3.86
CA GLY A 396 13.11 -5.97 -4.40
C GLY A 396 14.32 -6.86 -4.70
N THR A 397 14.08 -8.16 -4.79
CA THR A 397 15.14 -9.18 -4.89
C THR A 397 14.72 -10.32 -5.80
N GLU A 398 15.69 -11.06 -6.34
CA GLU A 398 15.42 -12.18 -7.25
C GLU A 398 14.59 -13.29 -6.58
N LYS A 399 14.85 -13.54 -5.30
CA LYS A 399 14.11 -14.55 -4.53
C LYS A 399 12.62 -14.21 -4.41
N ALA A 400 12.25 -12.93 -4.49
CA ALA A 400 10.83 -12.52 -4.54
C ALA A 400 10.08 -13.08 -5.75
N ALA A 401 10.75 -13.68 -6.75
CA ALA A 401 10.07 -14.46 -7.80
C ALA A 401 9.13 -15.53 -7.22
N GLU A 402 9.45 -16.10 -6.04
CA GLU A 402 8.61 -17.09 -5.36
C GLU A 402 7.28 -16.50 -4.84
N THR A 403 7.21 -15.17 -4.68
CA THR A 403 6.04 -14.42 -4.24
C THR A 403 5.41 -13.57 -5.35
N PHE A 404 5.68 -13.89 -6.61
CA PHE A 404 5.30 -13.05 -7.75
C PHE A 404 5.81 -11.61 -7.59
N TYR A 405 7.10 -11.51 -7.24
CA TYR A 405 7.81 -10.28 -6.89
C TYR A 405 7.01 -9.40 -5.94
N SER A 406 6.57 -9.98 -4.82
CA SER A 406 5.75 -9.27 -3.82
C SER A 406 6.34 -9.37 -2.42
N THR A 407 6.07 -8.37 -1.60
CA THR A 407 6.51 -8.29 -0.20
C THR A 407 5.45 -7.61 0.67
N CYS A 408 5.74 -7.43 1.96
CA CYS A 408 4.84 -6.76 2.91
C CYS A 408 4.55 -5.30 2.53
N HIS A 409 3.58 -4.69 3.20
CA HIS A 409 3.22 -3.29 2.98
C HIS A 409 3.28 -2.41 4.22
N GLY A 410 3.41 -2.98 5.43
CA GLY A 410 3.34 -2.24 6.69
C GLY A 410 3.40 -3.14 7.91
N ALA A 411 2.90 -2.66 9.05
CA ALA A 411 2.91 -3.40 10.31
C ALA A 411 1.76 -4.42 10.46
N GLY A 412 0.59 -4.15 9.85
CA GLY A 412 -0.61 -4.96 10.01
C GLY A 412 -1.30 -4.81 11.38
N ARG A 413 -2.63 -4.77 11.40
CA ARG A 413 -3.41 -4.51 12.63
C ARG A 413 -3.55 -5.77 13.49
N VAL A 414 -3.45 -5.60 14.81
CA VAL A 414 -3.80 -6.60 15.82
C VAL A 414 -5.09 -6.25 16.59
N LYS A 415 -5.60 -5.02 16.42
CA LYS A 415 -6.88 -4.57 17.02
C LYS A 415 -7.75 -3.86 15.99
N SER A 416 -9.06 -4.11 16.05
CA SER A 416 -10.04 -3.32 15.29
C SER A 416 -10.01 -1.85 15.75
N ARG A 417 -10.46 -0.94 14.88
CA ARG A 417 -10.55 0.50 15.22
C ARG A 417 -11.44 0.72 16.44
N THR A 418 -12.62 0.11 16.47
CA THR A 418 -13.54 0.16 17.61
C THR A 418 -12.92 -0.36 18.91
N ALA A 419 -12.09 -1.41 18.84
CA ALA A 419 -11.38 -1.92 20.02
C ALA A 419 -10.27 -0.96 20.48
N ALA A 420 -9.56 -0.31 19.55
CA ALA A 420 -8.54 0.68 19.85
C ALA A 420 -9.15 1.94 20.52
N THR A 421 -10.26 2.46 19.99
CA THR A 421 -10.96 3.63 20.55
C THR A 421 -11.40 3.41 22.01
N LYS A 422 -11.76 2.17 22.37
CA LYS A 422 -12.12 1.81 23.75
C LYS A 422 -10.91 1.63 24.67
N ALA A 423 -9.74 1.31 24.11
CA ALA A 423 -8.55 0.92 24.86
C ALA A 423 -7.59 2.08 25.14
N PHE A 424 -7.58 3.11 24.30
CA PHE A 424 -6.58 4.18 24.35
C PHE A 424 -7.20 5.55 24.58
N ASN A 425 -6.43 6.43 25.22
CA ASN A 425 -6.80 7.82 25.45
C ASN A 425 -5.97 8.73 24.54
N ALA A 426 -6.63 9.58 23.74
CA ALA A 426 -5.98 10.45 22.76
C ALA A 426 -4.94 11.38 23.39
N ASP A 427 -5.28 12.05 24.49
CA ASP A 427 -4.42 13.06 25.12
C ASP A 427 -3.16 12.44 25.71
N LYS A 428 -3.31 11.24 26.29
CA LYS A 428 -2.16 10.47 26.77
C LYS A 428 -1.26 10.05 25.62
N LEU A 429 -1.83 9.60 24.51
CA LEU A 429 -1.06 9.18 23.33
C LEU A 429 -0.31 10.36 22.69
N VAL A 430 -0.96 11.52 22.54
CA VAL A 430 -0.31 12.73 22.03
C VAL A 430 0.84 13.14 22.93
N LYS A 431 0.63 13.20 24.26
CA LYS A 431 1.71 13.52 25.21
C LYS A 431 2.86 12.51 25.16
N GLU A 432 2.56 11.22 24.99
CA GLU A 432 3.59 10.19 24.83
C GLU A 432 4.41 10.41 23.56
N LEU A 433 3.77 10.73 22.44
CA LEU A 433 4.45 11.02 21.17
C LEU A 433 5.29 12.31 21.27
N GLU A 434 4.75 13.36 21.88
CA GLU A 434 5.46 14.62 22.14
C GLU A 434 6.68 14.39 23.04
N SER A 435 6.58 13.53 24.06
CA SER A 435 7.72 13.17 24.93
C SER A 435 8.85 12.45 24.17
N LYS A 436 8.53 11.83 23.03
CA LYS A 436 9.50 11.22 22.10
C LYS A 436 9.96 12.19 21.01
N GLY A 437 9.56 13.46 21.07
CA GLY A 437 9.90 14.49 20.09
C GLY A 437 9.10 14.40 18.80
N ILE A 438 7.92 13.77 18.82
CA ILE A 438 7.07 13.55 17.64
C ILE A 438 5.86 14.47 17.73
N TYR A 439 5.79 15.45 16.84
CA TYR A 439 4.69 16.39 16.82
C TYR A 439 3.56 15.90 15.90
N VAL A 440 2.34 15.76 16.45
CA VAL A 440 1.19 15.20 15.72
C VAL A 440 0.10 16.26 15.51
N ARG A 441 -0.42 16.33 14.29
CA ARG A 441 -1.64 17.06 13.96
C ARG A 441 -2.62 16.13 13.27
N ALA A 442 -3.88 16.18 13.66
CA ALA A 442 -4.96 15.36 13.09
C ALA A 442 -6.23 16.19 12.90
N SER A 443 -7.08 15.80 11.94
CA SER A 443 -8.39 16.41 11.73
C SER A 443 -9.36 16.16 12.90
N GLY A 444 -9.21 15.01 13.58
CA GLY A 444 -10.02 14.61 14.71
C GLY A 444 -9.24 13.79 15.74
N ARG A 445 -9.69 13.86 17.00
CA ARG A 445 -9.09 13.08 18.12
C ARG A 445 -9.25 11.58 17.92
N ASP A 446 -10.39 11.13 17.39
CA ASP A 446 -10.68 9.71 17.24
C ASP A 446 -9.69 9.03 16.28
N THR A 447 -9.26 9.70 15.21
CA THR A 447 -8.29 9.13 14.26
C THR A 447 -6.94 8.84 14.90
N ILE A 448 -6.52 9.64 15.89
CA ILE A 448 -5.27 9.42 16.64
C ILE A 448 -5.37 8.11 17.43
N VAL A 449 -6.53 7.84 18.03
CA VAL A 449 -6.75 6.67 18.90
C VAL A 449 -6.93 5.39 18.08
N GLU A 450 -7.65 5.47 16.96
CA GLU A 450 -7.86 4.34 16.03
C GLU A 450 -6.55 3.81 15.44
N GLU A 451 -5.55 4.67 15.34
CA GLU A 451 -4.28 4.44 14.66
C GLU A 451 -3.08 4.41 15.65
N ALA A 452 -3.37 4.15 16.94
CA ALA A 452 -2.36 4.02 17.97
C ALA A 452 -1.36 2.87 17.67
N PRO A 453 -0.05 3.02 17.97
CA PRO A 453 0.97 2.00 17.76
C PRO A 453 0.62 0.60 18.28
N LEU A 454 -0.03 0.53 19.45
CA LEU A 454 -0.41 -0.73 20.10
C LEU A 454 -1.59 -1.45 19.41
N ALA A 455 -2.19 -0.84 18.38
CA ALA A 455 -3.20 -1.47 17.54
C ALA A 455 -2.58 -2.31 16.40
N TYR A 456 -1.25 -2.34 16.28
CA TYR A 456 -0.51 -2.90 15.15
C TYR A 456 0.65 -3.80 15.61
N LYS A 457 1.05 -4.78 14.79
CA LYS A 457 2.24 -5.63 15.05
C LYS A 457 3.51 -4.80 15.01
N ASP A 458 4.64 -5.29 15.49
CA ASP A 458 5.89 -4.54 15.36
C ASP A 458 6.42 -4.60 13.91
N VAL A 459 6.46 -3.45 13.24
CA VAL A 459 6.99 -3.29 11.88
C VAL A 459 8.45 -3.75 11.77
N ASN A 460 9.23 -3.66 12.84
CA ASN A 460 10.61 -4.16 12.85
C ASN A 460 10.66 -5.68 12.68
N ASP A 461 9.69 -6.40 13.27
CA ASP A 461 9.59 -7.85 13.11
C ASP A 461 9.13 -8.23 11.70
N VAL A 462 8.12 -7.53 11.16
CA VAL A 462 7.63 -7.76 9.79
C VAL A 462 8.76 -7.55 8.77
N VAL A 463 9.48 -6.44 8.87
CA VAL A 463 10.60 -6.10 7.99
C VAL A 463 11.75 -7.10 8.14
N ARG A 464 12.04 -7.57 9.36
CA ARG A 464 13.03 -8.63 9.58
C ARG A 464 12.64 -9.90 8.83
N VAL A 465 11.39 -10.36 8.94
CA VAL A 465 10.97 -11.60 8.26
C VAL A 465 11.12 -11.50 6.75
N VAL A 466 10.67 -10.43 6.10
CA VAL A 466 10.81 -10.31 4.63
C VAL A 466 12.27 -10.17 4.19
N HIS A 467 13.13 -9.61 5.06
CA HIS A 467 14.56 -9.51 4.84
C HIS A 467 15.27 -10.85 4.92
N GLU A 468 15.06 -11.59 6.01
CA GLU A 468 15.71 -12.88 6.26
C GLU A 468 15.14 -13.98 5.36
N ALA A 469 13.85 -13.91 5.02
CA ALA A 469 13.27 -14.74 3.96
C ALA A 469 13.91 -14.43 2.59
N GLY A 470 14.55 -13.27 2.43
CA GLY A 470 15.28 -12.86 1.24
C GLY A 470 14.39 -12.31 0.14
N ILE A 471 13.10 -12.04 0.39
CA ILE A 471 12.16 -11.49 -0.60
C ILE A 471 12.24 -9.96 -0.69
N SER A 472 12.96 -9.30 0.22
CA SER A 472 13.32 -7.89 0.12
C SER A 472 14.64 -7.63 0.86
N LYS A 473 15.39 -6.59 0.49
CA LYS A 473 16.65 -6.22 1.17
C LYS A 473 16.49 -4.88 1.87
N LYS A 474 16.80 -4.79 3.17
CA LYS A 474 16.76 -3.52 3.91
C LYS A 474 17.79 -2.53 3.35
N VAL A 475 17.37 -1.27 3.19
CA VAL A 475 18.25 -0.16 2.82
C VAL A 475 18.46 0.76 4.02
N CYS A 476 17.39 1.33 4.54
CA CYS A 476 17.45 2.23 5.69
C CYS A 476 16.19 2.16 6.56
N ARG A 477 16.31 2.66 7.79
CA ARG A 477 15.20 2.88 8.72
C ARG A 477 15.00 4.36 8.93
N MET A 478 13.75 4.75 9.07
CA MET A 478 13.33 6.11 9.36
C MET A 478 12.51 6.12 10.65
N ARG A 479 12.73 7.12 11.50
CA ARG A 479 11.87 7.39 12.66
C ARG A 479 11.06 8.67 12.44
N PRO A 480 9.79 8.73 12.85
CA PRO A 480 8.99 9.95 12.76
C PRO A 480 9.54 11.06 13.63
N ILE A 481 9.39 12.30 13.17
CA ILE A 481 9.57 13.53 13.95
C ILE A 481 8.33 14.43 13.89
N GLY A 482 7.47 14.24 12.88
CA GLY A 482 6.17 14.87 12.86
C GLY A 482 5.18 14.16 11.95
N VAL A 483 3.91 14.15 12.35
CA VAL A 483 2.85 13.39 11.67
C VAL A 483 1.65 14.29 11.43
N LEU A 484 1.22 14.38 10.18
CA LEU A 484 -0.08 14.88 9.77
C LEU A 484 -1.00 13.68 9.52
N LYS A 485 -2.09 13.61 10.27
CA LYS A 485 -3.10 12.56 10.18
C LYS A 485 -4.39 13.07 9.53
N GLY A 486 -4.94 12.21 8.67
CA GLY A 486 -6.23 12.35 8.04
C GLY A 486 -7.40 12.52 9.01
#